data_AF-A0AA37AZ83-F1
#
_entry.id   AF-A0AA37AZ83-F1
#
_cell.length_a   1.000
_cell.length_b   1.000
_cell.length_c   1.000
_cell.angle_alpha   90.00
_cell.angle_beta   90.00
_cell.angle_gamma   90.00
#
_symmetry.space_group_name_H-M   'P 1'
#
loop_
_entity.id
_entity.type
_entity.pdbx_description
1 polymer ?
#
loop_
_entity_poly.entity_id
_entity_poly.type
_entity_poly.pdbx_seq_one_letter_code
_entity_poly.pdbx_strand_id
1 'polypeptide(L)'
;MAKANKNKVSDEVVATADALTKANQRPGQTKEQNKLISAGIQKGIEQYKKQHKAKMREADKQRKKQSSKNAEQCAGADHLAEAKDNTKPSILPWVLLGLSWLGFAAYVYSYSPS
;
A
#
# COMPACT_ATOMS: atom_id res chain seq x y z
N MET A 1 27.29 -13.73 -24.38
CA MET A 1 26.17 -13.71 -23.41
C MET A 1 25.00 -12.99 -24.05
N ALA A 2 23.94 -13.72 -24.44
CA ALA A 2 22.83 -13.17 -25.20
C ALA A 2 21.95 -12.27 -24.31
N LYS A 3 21.86 -10.98 -24.67
CA LYS A 3 20.95 -10.02 -24.03
C LYS A 3 19.51 -10.40 -24.39
N ALA A 4 18.80 -11.06 -23.48
CA ALA A 4 17.38 -11.32 -23.65
C ALA A 4 16.63 -9.99 -23.83
N ASN A 5 15.97 -9.84 -24.98
CA ASN A 5 15.22 -8.67 -25.39
C ASN A 5 14.04 -8.46 -24.44
N LYS A 6 14.26 -7.61 -23.42
CA LYS A 6 13.36 -7.39 -22.28
C LYS A 6 12.17 -6.48 -22.60
N ASN A 7 11.91 -6.24 -23.88
CA ASN A 7 10.95 -5.25 -24.37
C ASN A 7 9.70 -5.86 -25.02
N LYS A 8 9.54 -7.19 -24.99
CA LYS A 8 8.30 -7.81 -25.48
C LYS A 8 7.26 -7.79 -24.37
N VAL A 9 6.29 -6.90 -24.51
CA VAL A 9 5.06 -6.90 -23.71
C VAL A 9 4.44 -8.30 -23.82
N SER A 10 4.05 -8.91 -22.69
CA SER A 10 3.45 -10.25 -22.68
C SER A 10 2.17 -10.27 -23.52
N ASP A 11 1.95 -11.34 -24.28
CA ASP A 11 0.75 -11.49 -25.12
C ASP A 11 -0.54 -11.40 -24.30
N GLU A 12 -0.50 -11.83 -23.03
CA GLU A 12 -1.60 -11.66 -22.07
C GLU A 12 -1.95 -10.19 -21.80
N VAL A 13 -0.93 -9.32 -21.72
CA VAL A 13 -1.12 -7.88 -21.47
C VAL A 13 -1.71 -7.20 -22.71
N VAL A 14 -1.29 -7.64 -23.90
CA VAL A 14 -1.87 -7.18 -25.17
C VAL A 14 -3.34 -7.57 -25.25
N ALA A 15 -3.66 -8.85 -25.02
CA ALA A 15 -5.03 -9.36 -25.07
C ALA A 15 -5.94 -8.69 -24.04
N THR A 16 -5.44 -8.49 -22.82
CA THR A 16 -6.19 -7.80 -21.75
C THR A 16 -6.44 -6.34 -22.11
N ALA A 17 -5.44 -5.64 -22.64
CA ALA A 17 -5.59 -4.27 -23.07
C ALA A 17 -6.63 -4.15 -24.19
N ASP A 18 -6.59 -5.01 -25.20
CA ASP A 18 -7.56 -5.01 -26.28
C ASP A 18 -8.98 -5.34 -25.79
N ALA A 19 -9.14 -6.26 -24.84
CA ALA A 19 -10.42 -6.56 -24.22
C ALA A 19 -10.99 -5.35 -23.46
N LEU A 20 -10.15 -4.69 -22.64
CA LEU A 20 -10.54 -3.50 -21.88
C LEU A 20 -10.91 -2.33 -22.79
N THR A 21 -10.13 -2.12 -23.84
CA THR A 21 -10.38 -1.09 -24.84
C THR A 21 -11.72 -1.33 -25.55
N LYS A 22 -11.98 -2.56 -26.01
CA LYS A 22 -13.26 -2.93 -26.64
C LYS A 22 -14.44 -2.82 -25.68
N ALA A 23 -14.27 -3.23 -24.41
CA ALA A 23 -15.31 -3.14 -23.40
C ALA A 23 -15.70 -1.70 -23.06
N ASN A 24 -14.76 -0.75 -23.15
CA ASN A 24 -15.01 0.67 -22.88
C ASN A 24 -15.15 1.53 -24.15
N GLN A 25 -15.24 0.91 -25.31
CA GLN A 25 -15.31 1.61 -26.58
C GLN A 25 -16.62 2.40 -26.68
N ARG A 26 -16.50 3.70 -26.98
CA ARG A 26 -17.67 4.57 -27.18
C ARG A 26 -18.16 4.52 -28.63
N PRO A 27 -19.47 4.65 -28.87
CA PRO A 27 -20.00 4.75 -30.23
C PRO A 27 -19.40 5.98 -30.93
N GLY A 28 -18.86 5.78 -32.13
CA GLY A 28 -18.16 6.83 -32.91
C GLY A 28 -16.64 6.87 -32.76
N GLN A 29 -16.03 6.02 -31.92
CA GLN A 29 -14.57 5.97 -31.75
C GLN A 29 -13.85 5.37 -32.97
N THR A 30 -12.74 5.99 -33.41
CA THR A 30 -11.97 5.51 -34.57
C THR A 30 -11.08 4.32 -34.21
N LYS A 31 -10.74 3.48 -35.20
CA LYS A 31 -9.82 2.34 -35.00
C LYS A 31 -8.46 2.77 -34.50
N GLU A 32 -7.98 3.94 -34.93
CA GLU A 32 -6.70 4.50 -34.51
C GLU A 32 -6.73 4.93 -33.05
N GLN A 33 -7.81 5.57 -32.59
CA GLN A 33 -8.01 5.89 -31.18
C GLN A 33 -8.06 4.65 -30.31
N ASN A 34 -8.77 3.61 -30.76
CA ASN A 34 -8.82 2.32 -30.06
C ASN A 34 -7.40 1.73 -29.92
N LYS A 35 -6.60 1.76 -30.99
CA LYS A 35 -5.21 1.29 -30.96
C LYS A 35 -4.33 2.08 -29.99
N LEU A 36 -4.49 3.40 -29.93
CA LEU A 36 -3.77 4.26 -28.99
C LEU A 36 -4.15 3.97 -27.54
N ILE A 37 -5.44 3.72 -27.27
CA ILE A 37 -5.91 3.34 -25.93
C ILE A 37 -5.35 1.98 -25.52
N SER A 38 -5.44 0.96 -26.38
CA SER A 38 -4.83 -0.34 -26.13
C SER A 38 -3.34 -0.22 -25.84
N ALA A 39 -2.59 0.56 -26.63
CA ALA A 39 -1.17 0.80 -26.40
C ALA A 39 -0.89 1.52 -25.06
N GLY A 40 -1.76 2.46 -24.67
CA GLY A 40 -1.70 3.13 -23.37
C GLY A 40 -1.90 2.17 -22.20
N ILE A 41 -2.93 1.32 -22.26
CA ILE A 41 -3.21 0.30 -21.23
C ILE A 41 -2.06 -0.70 -21.12
N GLN A 42 -1.50 -1.14 -22.25
CA GLN A 42 -0.34 -2.03 -22.29
C GLN A 42 0.85 -1.43 -21.52
N LYS A 43 1.21 -0.18 -21.83
CA LYS A 43 2.29 0.53 -21.13
C LYS A 43 1.99 0.73 -19.65
N GLY A 44 0.74 1.03 -19.30
CA GLY A 44 0.32 1.20 -17.91
C GLY A 44 0.52 -0.06 -17.08
N ILE A 45 0.07 -1.22 -17.60
CA ILE A 45 0.24 -2.52 -16.92
C ILE A 45 1.73 -2.87 -16.78
N GLU A 46 2.53 -2.59 -17.80
CA GLU A 46 3.98 -2.83 -17.76
C GLU A 46 4.67 -1.97 -16.70
N GLN A 47 4.39 -0.66 -16.69
CA GLN A 47 4.95 0.28 -15.73
C GLN A 47 4.56 -0.10 -14.29
N TYR A 48 3.30 -0.45 -14.06
CA TYR A 48 2.81 -0.91 -12.76
C TYR A 48 3.54 -2.19 -12.32
N LYS A 49 3.62 -3.20 -13.18
CA LYS A 49 4.34 -4.45 -12.88
C LYS A 49 5.81 -4.19 -12.57
N LYS A 50 6.46 -3.26 -13.27
CA LYS A 50 7.87 -2.90 -13.03
C LYS A 50 8.05 -2.25 -11.66
N GLN A 51 7.23 -1.25 -11.32
CA GLN A 51 7.25 -0.59 -10.01
C GLN A 51 6.95 -1.56 -8.88
N HIS A 52 5.93 -2.41 -9.05
CA HIS A 52 5.54 -3.39 -8.04
C HIS A 52 6.66 -4.42 -7.78
N LYS A 53 7.30 -4.94 -8.84
CA LYS A 53 8.45 -5.84 -8.69
C LYS A 53 9.66 -5.17 -8.02
N ALA A 54 9.88 -3.88 -8.24
CA ALA A 54 10.95 -3.14 -7.57
C ALA A 54 10.66 -3.04 -6.06
N LYS A 55 9.44 -2.61 -5.70
CA LYS A 55 8.99 -2.50 -4.31
C LYS A 55 9.07 -3.83 -3.56
N MET A 56 8.63 -4.92 -4.19
CA MET A 56 8.72 -6.26 -3.58
C MET A 56 10.15 -6.69 -3.29
N ARG A 57 11.12 -6.34 -4.16
CA ARG A 57 12.54 -6.63 -3.89
C ARG A 57 13.13 -5.79 -2.78
N GLU A 58 12.71 -4.54 -2.66
CA GLU A 58 13.13 -3.67 -1.56
C GLU A 58 12.58 -4.19 -0.22
N ALA A 59 11.30 -4.57 -0.18
CA ALA A 59 10.68 -5.19 0.98
C ALA A 59 11.37 -6.50 1.37
N ASP A 60 11.69 -7.36 0.40
CA ASP A 60 12.41 -8.61 0.64
C ASP A 60 13.82 -8.36 1.19
N LYS A 61 14.55 -7.39 0.63
CA LYS A 61 15.85 -6.95 1.17
C LYS A 61 15.74 -6.43 2.60
N GLN A 62 14.71 -5.65 2.92
CA GLN A 62 14.48 -5.15 4.27
C GLN A 62 14.16 -6.29 5.24
N ARG A 63 13.29 -7.23 4.84
CA ARG A 63 12.95 -8.40 5.65
C ARG A 63 14.17 -9.27 5.92
N LYS A 64 15.01 -9.51 4.91
CA LYS A 64 16.26 -10.27 5.05
C LYS A 64 17.28 -9.57 5.97
N LYS A 65 17.38 -8.24 5.88
CA LYS A 65 18.22 -7.43 6.78
C LYS A 65 17.69 -7.41 8.22
N GLN A 66 16.37 -7.39 8.42
CA GLN A 66 15.77 -7.47 9.74
C GLN A 66 15.96 -8.86 10.36
N SER A 67 15.80 -9.93 9.59
CA SER A 67 16.05 -11.29 10.08
C SER A 67 17.53 -11.51 10.41
N SER A 68 18.46 -10.96 9.63
CA SER A 68 19.89 -11.06 9.94
C SER A 68 20.26 -10.24 11.18
N LYS A 69 19.72 -9.02 11.32
CA LYS A 69 19.90 -8.21 12.53
C LYS A 69 19.31 -8.88 13.76
N ASN A 70 18.11 -9.46 13.69
CA ASN A 70 17.53 -10.20 14.82
C ASN A 70 18.36 -11.44 15.18
N ALA A 71 18.97 -12.12 14.20
CA ALA A 71 19.85 -13.26 14.47
C ALA A 71 21.17 -12.83 15.14
N GLU A 72 21.76 -11.70 14.72
CA GLU A 72 22.93 -11.10 15.40
C GLU A 72 22.55 -10.56 16.79
N GLN A 73 21.34 -10.01 16.95
CA GLN A 73 20.85 -9.51 18.23
C GLN A 73 20.57 -10.66 19.20
N CYS A 74 20.08 -11.82 18.75
CA CYS A 74 19.97 -13.02 19.59
C CYS A 74 21.33 -13.59 20.02
N ALA A 75 22.40 -13.42 19.23
CA ALA A 75 23.75 -13.83 19.62
C ALA A 75 24.45 -12.82 20.56
N GLY A 76 23.99 -11.56 20.59
CA GLY A 76 24.44 -10.51 21.52
C GLY A 76 23.49 -10.24 22.70
N ALA A 77 22.36 -10.94 22.79
CA ALA A 77 21.30 -10.69 23.77
C ALA A 77 21.54 -11.31 25.16
N ASP A 78 22.72 -11.88 25.42
CA ASP A 78 23.12 -12.22 26.80
C ASP A 78 23.65 -11.00 27.59
N HIS A 79 23.80 -9.82 26.97
CA HIS A 79 24.42 -8.67 27.65
C HIS A 79 23.60 -7.36 27.67
N LEU A 80 22.44 -7.25 27.03
CA LEU A 80 21.69 -5.99 27.03
C LEU A 80 20.17 -6.22 27.15
N ALA A 81 19.78 -6.88 28.24
CA ALA A 81 18.40 -6.90 28.70
C ALA A 81 18.03 -5.61 29.46
N GLU A 82 18.26 -4.42 28.87
CA GLU A 82 17.71 -3.18 29.44
C GLU A 82 17.54 -2.07 28.40
N ALA A 83 16.46 -2.13 27.64
CA ALA A 83 15.77 -0.95 27.09
C ALA A 83 14.38 -1.39 26.66
N LYS A 84 13.57 -1.74 27.65
CA LYS A 84 12.14 -1.99 27.49
C LYS A 84 11.50 -0.64 27.17
N ASP A 85 11.31 -0.37 25.88
CA ASP A 85 10.61 0.80 25.38
C ASP A 85 9.12 0.66 25.78
N ASN A 86 8.83 1.00 27.03
CA ASN A 86 7.47 1.04 27.57
C ASN A 86 6.89 2.40 27.18
N THR A 87 6.50 2.55 25.92
CA THR A 87 5.53 3.58 25.57
C THR A 87 4.23 3.21 26.27
N LYS A 88 4.03 3.74 27.48
CA LYS A 88 2.78 3.59 28.24
C LYS A 88 1.63 3.95 27.29
N PRO A 89 0.55 3.15 27.22
CA PRO A 89 -0.62 3.57 26.46
C PRO A 89 -1.05 4.92 27.02
N SER A 90 -1.15 5.93 26.16
CA SER A 90 -1.63 7.24 26.56
C SER A 90 -3.11 7.08 26.92
N ILE A 91 -3.38 6.81 28.20
CA ILE A 91 -4.73 6.72 28.79
C ILE A 91 -5.31 8.13 28.96
N LEU A 92 -4.46 9.16 28.96
CA LEU A 92 -4.84 10.57 29.04
C LEU A 92 -5.96 10.99 28.05
N PRO A 93 -5.84 10.75 26.72
CA PRO A 93 -6.89 11.11 25.77
C PRO A 93 -8.22 10.39 26.04
N TRP A 94 -8.20 9.13 26.50
CA TRP A 94 -9.42 8.38 26.81
C TRP A 94 -10.13 8.92 28.06
N VAL A 95 -9.38 9.29 29.10
CA VAL A 95 -9.94 9.89 30.32
C VAL A 95 -10.49 11.29 30.03
N LEU A 96 -9.77 12.12 29.27
CA LEU A 96 -10.26 13.44 28.85
C LEU A 96 -11.56 13.34 28.04
N LEU A 97 -11.65 12.33 27.17
CA LEU A 97 -12.83 12.11 26.35
C LEU A 97 -14.04 11.69 27.19
N GLY A 98 -13.87 10.74 28.12
CA GLY A 98 -14.92 10.34 29.04
C GLY A 98 -15.43 11.50 29.90
N LEU A 99 -14.52 12.35 30.39
CA LEU A 99 -14.87 13.52 31.20
C LEU A 99 -15.62 14.58 30.38
N SER A 100 -15.21 14.81 29.13
CA SER A 100 -15.85 15.77 28.21
C SER A 100 -17.29 15.38 27.89
N TRP A 101 -17.55 14.09 27.60
CA TRP A 101 -18.90 13.60 27.35
C TRP A 101 -19.79 13.59 28.59
N LEU A 102 -19.25 13.26 29.77
CA LEU A 102 -20.01 13.35 31.02
C LEU A 102 -20.46 14.79 31.32
N GLY A 103 -19.55 15.76 31.16
CA GLY A 103 -19.88 17.17 31.31
C GLY A 103 -20.90 17.64 30.27
N PHE A 104 -20.75 17.23 29.01
CA PHE A 104 -21.68 17.57 27.94
C PHE A 104 -23.07 16.93 28.15
N ALA A 105 -23.14 15.65 28.55
CA ALA A 105 -24.39 14.96 28.82
C ALA A 105 -25.14 15.58 30.01
N ALA A 106 -24.43 15.92 31.09
CA ALA A 106 -24.99 16.63 32.23
C ALA A 106 -25.48 18.04 31.84
N TYR A 107 -24.73 18.75 31.00
CA TYR A 107 -25.13 20.05 30.48
C TYR A 107 -26.37 19.97 29.59
N VAL A 108 -26.41 19.03 28.64
CA VAL A 108 -27.58 18.81 27.77
C VAL A 108 -28.80 18.40 28.58
N TYR A 109 -28.64 17.52 29.58
CA TYR A 109 -29.73 17.13 30.47
C TYR A 109 -30.23 18.30 31.33
N SER A 110 -29.32 19.11 31.86
CA SER A 110 -29.68 20.31 32.64
C SER A 110 -30.28 21.43 31.78
N TYR A 111 -29.94 21.50 30.50
CA TYR A 111 -30.39 22.55 29.59
C TYR A 111 -31.63 22.16 28.78
N SER A 112 -32.04 20.88 28.78
CA SER A 112 -33.28 20.44 28.12
C SER A 112 -34.48 20.81 29.00
N PRO A 113 -35.22 21.90 28.71
CA PRO A 113 -36.47 22.18 29.41
C PRO A 113 -37.52 21.22 28.88
N SER A 114 -38.30 20.59 29.76
CA SER A 114 -39.52 19.88 29.38
C SER A 114 -40.61 20.86 28.97
#